data_AF-A0A2K1ER18-F1
#
_entry.id   AF-A0A2K1ER18-F1
#
_cell.length_a   1.000
_cell.length_b   1.000
_cell.length_c   1.000
_cell.angle_alpha   90.00
_cell.angle_beta   90.00
_cell.angle_gamma   90.00
#
_symmetry.space_group_name_H-M   'P 1'
#
loop_
_entity.id
_entity.type
_entity.pdbx_description
1 polymer ?
#
loop_
_entity_poly.entity_id
_entity_poly.type
_entity_poly.pdbx_seq_one_letter_code
_entity_poly.pdbx_strand_id
1 'polypeptide(L)'
;MDEEQLQGQTGVEVPVAGEQQEGQQQTETTATEPGAASSEVAAQGGEDNKDYGPIITAEIARREAKLQEKFESQYGATQKNLERVAKLYGFQDVDQYMSALDQYEHEQEIAAEAQRLGVDEQVVLEHLAPLREKLTQYEQEMQSVREEKELLRVEREIADLTKQYPDFGQYQDKVIQKAIETGYRLEDAYKLVTFEDKLANISKQTEADTIRKLQENANSTPGALGAEGAEHKTGFASLSKEDQRKMIAEVKAGRRTSL
;
A
#
# COMPACT_ATOMS: atom_id res chain seq x y z
N MET A 1 -24.04 54.82 -11.67
CA MET A 1 -23.05 55.13 -12.71
C MET A 1 -21.73 54.53 -12.28
N ASP A 2 -21.10 53.55 -12.91
CA ASP A 2 -21.40 52.55 -13.95
C ASP A 2 -20.22 51.56 -13.80
N GLU A 3 -20.45 50.25 -13.68
CA GLU A 3 -20.17 49.26 -14.74
C GLU A 3 -18.93 49.56 -15.61
N GLU A 4 -17.86 48.75 -15.49
CA GLU A 4 -17.53 47.77 -16.54
C GLU A 4 -16.41 46.80 -16.13
N GLN A 5 -16.63 45.55 -16.53
CA GLN A 5 -15.77 44.39 -16.46
C GLN A 5 -14.76 44.39 -17.63
N LEU A 6 -13.67 43.62 -17.50
CA LEU A 6 -13.05 42.75 -18.53
C LEU A 6 -11.76 42.16 -17.91
N GLN A 7 -11.78 40.95 -17.34
CA GLN A 7 -11.52 39.65 -17.98
C GLN A 7 -10.22 39.57 -18.81
N GLY A 8 -9.34 38.66 -18.38
CA GLY A 8 -8.20 38.15 -19.14
C GLY A 8 -7.44 37.05 -18.38
N GLN A 9 -7.81 35.80 -18.65
CA GLN A 9 -7.17 34.51 -18.26
C GLN A 9 -5.64 34.53 -18.47
N THR A 10 -4.81 33.84 -17.67
CA THR A 10 -4.56 32.38 -17.63
C THR A 10 -4.07 32.00 -16.21
N GLY A 11 -4.49 30.94 -15.52
CA GLY A 11 -4.52 29.53 -15.92
C GLY A 11 -3.26 28.82 -15.40
N VAL A 12 -3.30 28.23 -14.19
CA VAL A 12 -2.70 26.92 -13.78
C VAL A 12 -3.19 26.61 -12.34
N GLU A 13 -3.92 25.50 -12.20
CA GLU A 13 -4.14 24.75 -10.96
C GLU A 13 -2.93 23.85 -10.68
N VAL A 14 -2.44 23.76 -9.44
CA VAL A 14 -2.05 22.49 -8.76
C VAL A 14 -2.15 22.70 -7.24
N PRO A 15 -2.75 21.74 -6.49
CA PRO A 15 -2.96 21.81 -5.04
C PRO A 15 -1.83 21.21 -4.18
N VAL A 16 -1.79 21.72 -2.95
CA VAL A 16 -1.45 21.13 -1.63
C VAL A 16 -1.08 19.63 -1.57
N ALA A 17 0.14 19.34 -1.09
CA ALA A 17 0.59 18.20 -0.27
C ALA A 17 2.14 18.27 -0.20
N GLY A 18 2.87 18.04 0.88
CA GLY A 18 2.60 17.65 2.26
C GLY A 18 3.96 17.64 2.96
N GLU A 19 3.97 18.05 4.22
CA GLU A 19 5.13 18.07 5.11
C GLU A 19 5.65 16.64 5.37
N GLN A 20 6.97 16.48 5.39
CA GLN A 20 7.62 15.35 6.07
C GLN A 20 8.58 15.91 7.12
N GLN A 21 8.13 15.77 8.36
CA GLN A 21 8.92 15.97 9.57
C GLN A 21 9.92 14.82 9.74
N GLU A 22 11.14 15.19 10.12
CA GLU A 22 12.16 14.33 10.67
C GLU A 22 11.76 13.89 12.09
N GLY A 23 11.72 12.59 12.32
CA GLY A 23 11.67 11.98 13.65
C GLY A 23 13.01 11.33 13.96
N GLN A 24 13.71 11.88 14.96
CA GLN A 24 14.88 11.29 15.59
C GLN A 24 14.48 10.00 16.35
N GLN A 25 15.26 8.93 16.19
CA GLN A 25 15.36 7.89 17.20
C GLN A 25 16.82 7.61 17.53
N GLN A 26 17.14 7.91 18.79
CA GLN A 26 18.30 7.48 19.55
C GLN A 26 18.34 5.94 19.61
N THR A 27 19.54 5.36 19.52
CA THR A 27 19.84 4.15 20.27
C THR A 27 21.22 4.26 20.91
N GLU A 28 21.19 4.16 22.23
CA GLU A 28 22.30 3.95 23.14
C GLU A 28 23.23 2.82 22.69
N THR A 29 24.51 3.09 22.90
CA THR A 29 25.59 2.12 22.95
C THR A 29 25.42 1.26 24.19
N THR A 30 25.16 -0.03 24.04
CA THR A 30 25.53 -1.02 25.07
C THR A 30 26.48 -2.03 24.44
N ALA A 31 27.70 -2.06 24.95
CA ALA A 31 28.68 -3.08 24.62
C ALA A 31 28.18 -4.45 25.10
N THR A 32 28.19 -5.45 24.23
CA THR A 32 28.26 -6.85 24.65
C THR A 32 29.09 -7.63 23.63
N GLU A 33 30.04 -8.38 24.16
CA GLU A 33 30.99 -9.27 23.50
C GLU A 33 30.34 -10.27 22.52
N PRO A 34 31.12 -10.84 21.56
CA PRO A 34 30.59 -11.71 20.52
C PRO A 34 30.31 -13.11 21.07
N GLY A 35 29.07 -13.32 21.52
CA GLY A 35 28.54 -14.64 21.85
C GLY A 35 28.09 -15.36 20.59
N ALA A 36 28.81 -16.43 20.22
CA ALA A 36 28.48 -17.35 19.14
C ALA A 36 27.02 -17.83 19.22
N ALA A 37 26.21 -17.48 18.21
CA ALA A 37 24.94 -18.12 17.93
C ALA A 37 25.04 -18.82 16.57
N SER A 38 25.44 -20.10 16.63
CA SER A 38 25.23 -21.05 15.54
C SER A 38 23.74 -21.11 15.23
N SER A 39 23.33 -20.49 14.11
CA SER A 39 22.04 -20.76 13.48
C SER A 39 22.23 -21.94 12.54
N GLU A 40 22.08 -23.16 13.07
CA GLU A 40 21.74 -24.35 12.29
C GLU A 40 20.40 -24.08 11.58
N VAL A 41 20.44 -23.80 10.27
CA VAL A 41 19.27 -23.93 9.41
C VAL A 41 19.40 -25.26 8.68
N ALA A 42 18.44 -26.13 8.99
CA ALA A 42 18.35 -27.51 8.55
C ALA A 42 18.54 -27.68 7.04
N ALA A 43 19.42 -28.62 6.70
CA ALA A 43 19.61 -29.12 5.36
C ALA A 43 18.37 -29.88 4.86
N GLN A 44 17.81 -29.46 3.72
CA GLN A 44 16.97 -30.33 2.93
C GLN A 44 17.12 -30.04 1.42
N GLY A 45 17.99 -30.82 0.78
CA GLY A 45 17.80 -31.34 -0.59
C GLY A 45 18.14 -30.44 -1.79
N GLY A 46 19.22 -30.81 -2.49
CA GLY A 46 19.26 -30.80 -3.97
C GLY A 46 20.00 -29.65 -4.67
N GLU A 47 21.20 -29.98 -5.15
CA GLU A 47 21.93 -29.40 -6.30
C GLU A 47 22.44 -27.94 -6.22
N ASP A 48 23.75 -27.79 -6.50
CA ASP A 48 24.53 -26.56 -6.62
C ASP A 48 24.57 -25.61 -5.41
N ASN A 49 25.24 -26.05 -4.34
CA ASN A 49 25.61 -25.20 -3.21
C ASN A 49 26.75 -24.24 -3.62
N LYS A 50 26.43 -23.21 -4.39
CA LYS A 50 27.31 -22.06 -4.60
C LYS A 50 27.41 -21.34 -3.25
N ASP A 51 28.61 -21.29 -2.70
CA ASP A 51 28.91 -20.50 -1.50
C ASP A 51 28.77 -19.02 -1.84
N TYR A 52 27.55 -18.50 -1.68
CA TYR A 52 27.21 -17.11 -1.91
C TYR A 52 27.68 -16.20 -0.77
N GLY A 53 28.13 -16.77 0.36
CA GLY A 53 28.64 -16.03 1.51
C GLY A 53 29.64 -14.95 1.11
N PRO A 54 30.80 -15.28 0.54
CA PRO A 54 31.83 -14.31 0.16
C PRO A 54 31.39 -13.30 -0.91
N ILE A 55 30.48 -13.67 -1.81
CA ILE A 55 29.96 -12.77 -2.85
C ILE A 55 29.01 -11.75 -2.23
N ILE A 56 28.15 -12.17 -1.30
CA ILE A 56 27.24 -11.29 -0.56
C ILE A 56 28.05 -10.33 0.33
N THR A 57 29.08 -10.81 1.05
CA THR A 57 29.92 -9.92 1.87
C THR A 57 30.71 -8.92 1.03
N ALA A 58 31.21 -9.34 -0.14
CA ALA A 58 31.92 -8.44 -1.05
C ALA A 58 31.00 -7.37 -1.64
N GLU A 59 29.74 -7.70 -1.96
CA GLU A 59 28.78 -6.75 -2.49
C GLU A 59 28.29 -5.76 -1.42
N ILE A 60 28.12 -6.21 -0.17
CA ILE A 60 27.83 -5.33 0.98
C ILE A 60 28.98 -4.34 1.18
N ALA A 61 30.23 -4.80 1.25
CA ALA A 61 31.40 -3.94 1.41
C ALA A 61 31.55 -2.94 0.25
N ARG A 62 31.24 -3.35 -0.99
CA ARG A 62 31.24 -2.47 -2.16
C ARG A 62 30.15 -1.42 -2.09
N ARG A 63 28.97 -1.78 -1.57
CA ARG A 63 27.85 -0.85 -1.40
C ARG A 63 28.13 0.17 -0.29
N GLU A 64 28.72 -0.25 0.82
CA GLU A 64 29.17 0.62 1.91
C GLU A 64 30.27 1.58 1.43
N ALA A 65 31.28 1.09 0.71
CA ALA A 65 32.33 1.94 0.16
C ALA A 65 31.79 3.00 -0.82
N LYS A 66 30.84 2.62 -1.69
CA LYS A 66 30.17 3.57 -2.58
C LYS A 66 29.30 4.58 -1.83
N LEU A 67 28.68 4.16 -0.73
CA LEU A 67 27.87 5.05 0.09
C LEU A 67 28.75 6.05 0.83
N GLN A 68 29.87 5.58 1.39
CA GLN A 68 30.86 6.41 2.05
C GLN A 68 31.54 7.38 1.08
N GLU A 69 31.92 6.95 -0.12
CA GLU A 69 32.48 7.83 -1.16
C GLU A 69 31.48 8.91 -1.59
N LYS A 70 30.20 8.56 -1.74
CA LYS A 70 29.14 9.55 -2.02
C LYS A 70 28.97 10.53 -0.86
N PHE A 71 29.03 10.04 0.36
CA PHE A 71 28.94 10.87 1.56
C PHE A 71 30.13 11.83 1.64
N GLU A 72 31.36 11.33 1.56
CA GLU A 72 32.58 12.15 1.58
C GLU A 72 32.64 13.17 0.43
N SER A 73 32.18 12.79 -0.77
CA SER A 73 32.14 13.70 -1.92
C SER A 73 31.11 14.82 -1.74
N GLN A 74 29.88 14.49 -1.31
CA GLN A 74 28.81 15.48 -1.17
C GLN A 74 29.00 16.36 0.07
N TYR A 75 29.31 15.77 1.22
CA TYR A 75 29.48 16.51 2.47
C TYR A 75 30.85 17.19 2.53
N GLY A 76 31.91 16.57 2.01
CA GLY A 76 33.25 17.15 2.03
C GLY A 76 33.40 18.40 1.15
N ALA A 77 32.70 18.47 0.03
CA ALA A 77 32.67 19.70 -0.79
C ALA A 77 31.88 20.82 -0.10
N THR A 78 30.76 20.48 0.52
CA THR A 78 29.89 21.43 1.23
C THR A 78 30.60 21.99 2.47
N GLN A 79 31.27 21.14 3.25
CA GLN A 79 32.04 21.52 4.43
C GLN A 79 33.19 22.48 4.08
N LYS A 80 33.95 22.20 3.01
CA LYS A 80 35.02 23.10 2.55
C LYS A 80 34.50 24.46 2.08
N ASN A 81 33.32 24.50 1.48
CA ASN A 81 32.69 25.75 1.09
C ASN A 81 32.21 26.53 2.32
N LEU A 82 31.59 25.87 3.30
CA LEU A 82 31.18 26.47 4.57
C LEU A 82 32.38 27.01 5.35
N GLU A 83 33.48 26.26 5.44
CA GLU A 83 34.72 26.73 6.08
C GLU A 83 35.30 27.97 5.39
N ARG A 84 35.20 28.04 4.05
CA ARG A 84 35.65 29.22 3.29
C ARG A 84 34.77 30.43 3.58
N VAL A 85 33.45 30.24 3.65
CA VAL A 85 32.49 31.31 3.96
C VAL A 85 32.68 31.79 5.40
N ALA A 86 32.77 30.87 6.37
CA ALA A 86 33.04 31.19 7.77
C ALA A 86 34.33 32.03 7.91
N LYS A 87 35.43 31.60 7.28
CA LYS A 87 36.71 32.34 7.28
C LYS A 87 36.60 33.69 6.58
N LEU A 88 35.82 33.81 5.51
CA LEU A 88 35.60 35.08 4.80
C LEU A 88 34.92 36.12 5.71
N TYR A 89 33.96 35.69 6.53
CA TYR A 89 33.31 36.54 7.53
C TYR A 89 34.10 36.67 8.84
N GLY A 90 35.31 36.11 8.91
CA GLY A 90 36.22 36.26 10.04
C GLY A 90 36.01 35.29 11.20
N PHE A 91 35.18 34.25 11.03
CA PHE A 91 34.99 33.20 12.02
C PHE A 91 36.11 32.15 11.93
N GLN A 92 36.52 31.60 13.08
CA GLN A 92 37.59 30.60 13.15
C GLN A 92 37.10 29.22 12.70
N ASP A 93 35.86 28.89 13.05
CA ASP A 93 35.24 27.59 12.80
C ASP A 93 33.85 27.75 12.17
N VAL A 94 33.41 26.73 11.43
CA VAL A 94 32.07 26.70 10.82
C VAL A 94 30.99 26.74 11.90
N ASP A 95 31.20 26.07 13.02
CA ASP A 95 30.22 26.02 14.11
C ASP A 95 29.97 27.41 14.71
N GLN A 96 31.02 28.25 14.81
CA GLN A 96 30.87 29.64 15.27
C GLN A 96 30.09 30.49 14.26
N TYR A 97 30.35 30.30 12.96
CA TYR A 97 29.61 30.98 11.91
C TYR A 97 28.13 30.58 11.90
N MET A 98 27.84 29.28 12.00
CA MET A 98 26.46 28.78 12.04
C MET A 98 25.74 29.27 13.30
N SER A 99 26.37 29.18 14.47
CA SER A 99 25.75 29.69 15.71
C SER A 99 25.49 31.20 15.67
N ALA A 100 26.36 31.99 15.04
CA ALA A 100 26.14 33.42 14.87
C ALA A 100 25.01 33.71 13.85
N LEU A 101 24.90 32.90 12.80
CA LEU A 101 23.81 32.97 11.85
C LEU A 101 22.47 32.65 12.52
N ASP A 102 22.41 31.57 13.30
CA ASP A 102 21.21 31.17 14.05
C ASP A 102 20.77 32.27 15.03
N GLN A 103 21.72 32.90 15.74
CA GLN A 103 21.42 34.02 16.64
C GLN A 103 20.85 35.21 15.88
N TYR A 104 21.44 35.56 14.74
CA TYR A 104 20.98 36.66 13.90
C TYR A 104 19.60 36.41 13.29
N GLU A 105 19.34 35.19 12.81
CA GLU A 105 18.04 34.78 12.29
C GLU A 105 16.97 34.82 13.39
N HIS A 106 17.31 34.32 14.58
CA HIS A 106 16.42 34.36 15.73
C HIS A 106 16.08 35.81 16.15
N GLU A 107 17.08 36.70 16.20
CA GLU A 107 16.87 38.13 16.48
C GLU A 107 15.97 38.80 15.43
N GLN A 108 16.15 38.47 14.14
CA GLN A 108 15.28 38.96 13.07
C GLN A 108 13.83 38.48 13.22
N GLU A 109 13.63 37.20 13.56
CA GLU A 109 12.30 36.65 13.79
C GLU A 109 11.60 37.36 14.96
N ILE A 110 12.32 37.59 16.07
CA ILE A 110 11.81 38.32 17.22
C ILE A 110 11.44 39.76 16.85
N ALA A 111 12.30 40.46 16.10
CA ALA A 111 12.03 41.83 15.66
C ALA A 111 10.80 41.90 14.73
N ALA A 112 10.67 40.94 13.80
CA ALA A 112 9.51 40.85 12.92
C ALA A 112 8.21 40.52 13.68
N GLU A 113 8.28 39.62 14.66
CA GLU A 113 7.15 39.25 15.51
C GLU A 113 6.74 40.40 16.43
N ALA A 114 7.71 41.09 17.04
CA ALA A 114 7.52 42.30 17.83
C ALA A 114 6.82 43.39 17.01
N GLN A 115 7.29 43.65 15.79
CA GLN A 115 6.68 44.62 14.87
C GLN A 115 5.26 44.21 14.47
N ARG A 116 5.01 42.93 14.21
CA ARG A 116 3.68 42.39 13.85
C ARG A 116 2.68 42.55 14.99
N LEU A 117 3.11 42.29 16.23
CA LEU A 117 2.27 42.34 17.41
C LEU A 117 2.20 43.74 18.03
N GLY A 118 3.03 44.69 17.56
CA GLY A 118 3.10 46.05 18.05
C GLY A 118 3.66 46.16 19.47
N VAL A 119 4.53 45.23 19.86
CA VAL A 119 5.11 45.12 21.20
C VAL A 119 6.64 45.25 21.11
N ASP A 120 7.28 45.59 22.22
CA ASP A 120 8.75 45.67 22.30
C ASP A 120 9.39 44.27 22.22
N GLU A 121 10.55 44.17 21.57
CA GLU A 121 11.32 42.93 21.37
C GLU A 121 11.67 42.25 22.70
N GLN A 122 11.95 43.04 23.75
CA GLN A 122 12.23 42.50 25.09
C GLN A 122 11.01 41.81 25.71
N VAL A 123 9.80 42.30 25.43
CA VAL A 123 8.56 41.68 25.93
C VAL A 123 8.29 40.37 25.21
N VAL A 124 8.62 40.30 23.92
CA VAL A 124 8.54 39.05 23.14
C VAL A 124 9.48 37.99 23.74
N LEU A 125 10.72 38.35 24.00
CA LEU A 125 11.74 37.47 24.57
C LEU A 125 11.40 37.00 25.99
N GLU A 126 11.05 37.92 26.89
CA GLU A 126 10.89 37.57 28.30
C GLU A 126 9.55 36.90 28.62
N HIS A 127 8.49 37.23 27.87
CA HIS A 127 7.13 36.82 28.22
C HIS A 127 6.48 35.96 27.15
N LEU A 128 6.57 36.32 25.86
CA LEU A 128 5.88 35.58 24.80
C LEU A 128 6.58 34.29 24.41
N ALA A 129 7.92 34.27 24.32
CA ALA A 129 8.69 33.07 24.01
C ALA A 129 8.44 31.92 25.02
N PRO A 130 8.57 32.12 26.35
CA PRO A 130 8.31 31.03 27.30
C PRO A 130 6.82 30.65 27.41
N LEU A 131 5.89 31.58 27.12
CA LEU A 131 4.47 31.25 27.05
C LEU A 131 4.16 30.39 25.83
N ARG A 132 4.76 30.68 24.68
CA ARG A 132 4.63 29.88 23.46
C ARG A 132 5.19 28.49 23.65
N GLU A 133 6.36 28.36 24.28
CA GLU A 133 6.97 27.07 24.58
C GLU A 133 6.07 26.21 25.49
N LYS A 134 5.51 26.81 26.55
CA LYS A 134 4.53 26.11 27.40
C LYS A 134 3.28 25.73 26.64
N LEU A 135 2.78 26.60 25.77
CA LEU A 135 1.59 26.33 24.96
C LEU A 135 1.84 25.15 24.01
N THR A 136 2.98 25.12 23.32
CA THR A 136 3.33 24.00 22.44
C THR A 136 3.51 22.71 23.22
N GLN A 137 4.12 22.75 24.41
CA GLN A 137 4.19 21.58 25.30
C GLN A 137 2.79 21.09 25.71
N TYR A 138 1.91 22.00 26.13
CA TYR A 138 0.53 21.64 26.48
C TYR A 138 -0.27 21.09 25.28
N GLU A 139 -0.07 21.64 24.09
CA GLU A 139 -0.71 21.14 22.87
C GLU A 139 -0.22 19.73 22.52
N GLN A 140 1.09 19.48 22.63
CA GLN A 140 1.67 18.15 22.45
C GLN A 140 1.14 17.15 23.49
N GLU A 141 1.11 17.54 24.77
CA GLU A 141 0.52 16.71 25.83
C GLU A 141 -0.95 16.42 25.55
N MET A 142 -1.74 17.43 25.18
CA MET A 142 -3.14 17.25 24.82
C MET A 142 -3.33 16.34 23.63
N GLN A 143 -2.48 16.46 22.61
CA GLN A 143 -2.53 15.61 21.43
C GLN A 143 -2.21 14.17 21.80
N SER A 144 -1.15 13.93 22.59
CA SER A 144 -0.79 12.59 23.06
C SER A 144 -1.93 11.94 23.87
N VAL A 145 -2.59 12.71 24.75
CA VAL A 145 -3.74 12.22 25.53
C VAL A 145 -4.94 11.92 24.65
N ARG A 146 -5.16 12.68 23.57
CA ARG A 146 -6.22 12.38 22.59
C ARG A 146 -5.91 11.12 21.81
N GLU A 147 -4.68 10.98 21.34
CA GLU A 147 -4.22 9.79 20.60
C GLU A 147 -4.34 8.54 21.48
N GLU A 148 -3.89 8.60 22.75
CA GLU A 148 -4.03 7.50 23.71
C GLU A 148 -5.51 7.14 23.95
N LYS A 149 -6.39 8.14 24.09
CA LYS A 149 -7.83 7.89 24.25
C LYS A 149 -8.46 7.24 23.03
N GLU A 150 -8.09 7.67 21.83
CA GLU A 150 -8.59 7.05 20.59
C GLU A 150 -8.04 5.63 20.42
N LEU A 151 -6.77 5.38 20.75
CA LEU A 151 -6.20 4.03 20.77
C LEU A 151 -6.95 3.13 21.74
N LEU A 152 -7.14 3.56 23.00
CA LEU A 152 -7.91 2.80 24.00
C LEU A 152 -9.37 2.57 23.59
N ARG A 153 -9.95 3.49 22.83
CA ARG A 153 -11.31 3.34 22.28
C ARG A 153 -11.34 2.29 21.19
N VAL A 154 -10.39 2.31 20.26
CA VAL A 154 -10.26 1.32 19.19
C VAL A 154 -9.97 -0.07 19.77
N GLU A 155 -9.08 -0.17 20.75
CA GLU A 155 -8.79 -1.44 21.45
C GLU A 155 -10.03 -2.03 22.12
N ARG A 156 -10.84 -1.19 22.78
CA ARG A 156 -12.12 -1.63 23.35
C ARG A 156 -13.09 -2.11 22.28
N GLU A 157 -13.20 -1.39 21.17
CA GLU A 157 -14.07 -1.77 20.05
C GLU A 157 -13.64 -3.12 19.45
N ILE A 158 -12.33 -3.35 19.28
CA ILE A 158 -11.76 -4.64 18.85
C ILE A 158 -12.08 -5.74 19.88
N ALA A 159 -11.90 -5.47 21.18
CA ALA A 159 -12.16 -6.47 22.22
C ALA A 159 -13.64 -6.85 22.30
N ASP A 160 -14.55 -5.88 22.13
CA ASP A 160 -15.99 -6.12 22.12
C ASP A 160 -16.44 -6.87 20.85
N LEU A 161 -15.88 -6.52 19.69
CA LEU A 161 -16.08 -7.27 18.44
C LEU A 161 -15.60 -8.71 18.54
N THR A 162 -14.44 -8.94 19.15
CA THR A 162 -13.88 -10.28 19.36
C THR A 162 -14.77 -11.13 20.27
N LYS A 163 -15.40 -10.52 21.29
CA LYS A 163 -16.37 -11.21 22.16
C LYS A 163 -17.67 -11.52 21.43
N GLN A 164 -18.14 -10.61 20.57
CA GLN A 164 -19.41 -10.73 19.87
C GLN A 164 -19.34 -11.69 18.67
N TYR A 165 -18.17 -11.76 18.02
CA TYR A 165 -17.91 -12.56 16.83
C TYR A 165 -16.65 -13.44 17.03
N PRO A 166 -16.81 -14.74 17.34
CA PRO A 166 -15.69 -15.64 17.59
C PRO A 166 -14.75 -15.84 16.39
N ASP A 167 -15.26 -15.59 15.18
CA ASP A 167 -14.55 -15.65 13.91
C ASP A 167 -13.83 -14.34 13.55
N PHE A 168 -14.00 -13.27 14.33
CA PHE A 168 -13.39 -11.96 14.07
C PHE A 168 -11.87 -12.01 13.92
N GLY A 169 -11.18 -12.84 14.71
CA GLY A 169 -9.72 -12.96 14.65
C GLY A 169 -9.17 -13.39 13.28
N GLN A 170 -9.97 -14.08 12.45
CA GLN A 170 -9.57 -14.45 11.09
C GLN A 170 -9.69 -13.29 10.09
N TYR A 171 -10.51 -12.30 10.42
CA TYR A 171 -10.82 -11.17 9.56
C TYR A 171 -10.23 -9.85 10.09
N GLN A 172 -9.65 -9.84 11.30
CA GLN A 172 -9.19 -8.65 12.00
C GLN A 172 -8.35 -7.71 11.12
N ASP A 173 -7.30 -8.21 10.48
CA ASP A 173 -6.41 -7.39 9.64
C ASP A 173 -7.16 -6.77 8.45
N LYS A 174 -8.02 -7.57 7.79
CA LYS A 174 -8.84 -7.10 6.66
C LYS A 174 -9.87 -6.07 7.10
N VAL A 175 -10.44 -6.22 8.29
CA VAL A 175 -11.42 -5.28 8.86
C VAL A 175 -10.77 -3.96 9.21
N ILE A 176 -9.62 -3.98 9.88
CA ILE A 176 -8.85 -2.78 10.22
C ILE A 176 -8.45 -2.05 8.94
N GLN A 177 -7.90 -2.77 7.95
CA GLN A 177 -7.53 -2.19 6.67
C GLN A 177 -8.74 -1.57 5.94
N LYS A 178 -9.88 -2.27 5.88
CA LYS A 178 -11.10 -1.75 5.26
C LYS A 178 -11.63 -0.53 6.00
N ALA A 179 -11.59 -0.52 7.33
CA ALA A 179 -11.99 0.63 8.15
C ALA A 179 -11.12 1.87 7.87
N ILE A 180 -9.81 1.70 7.69
CA ILE A 180 -8.89 2.79 7.31
C ILE A 180 -9.18 3.30 5.90
N GLU A 181 -9.37 2.40 4.93
CA GLU A 181 -9.56 2.77 3.51
C GLU A 181 -10.90 3.47 3.24
N THR A 182 -11.94 3.10 3.98
CA THR A 182 -13.32 3.55 3.71
C THR A 182 -13.89 4.49 4.77
N GLY A 183 -13.21 4.62 5.91
CA GLY A 183 -13.70 5.41 7.06
C GLY A 183 -14.89 4.78 7.78
N TYR A 184 -15.21 3.50 7.53
CA TYR A 184 -16.30 2.81 8.22
C TYR A 184 -15.91 2.44 9.66
N ARG A 185 -16.94 2.30 10.52
CA ARG A 185 -16.78 1.74 11.86
C ARG A 185 -16.33 0.27 11.76
N LEU A 186 -15.55 -0.20 12.74
CA LEU A 186 -14.97 -1.55 12.69
C LEU A 186 -16.04 -2.64 12.58
N GLU A 187 -17.20 -2.44 13.22
CA GLU A 187 -18.33 -3.38 13.14
C GLU A 187 -18.91 -3.50 11.72
N ASP A 188 -19.06 -2.38 11.01
CA ASP A 188 -19.62 -2.37 9.67
C ASP A 188 -18.60 -2.91 8.65
N ALA A 189 -17.32 -2.58 8.85
CA ALA A 189 -16.22 -3.16 8.09
C ALA A 189 -16.16 -4.68 8.27
N TYR A 190 -16.38 -5.20 9.48
CA TYR A 190 -16.48 -6.63 9.75
C TYR A 190 -17.62 -7.31 8.98
N LYS A 191 -18.82 -6.74 9.03
CA LYS A 191 -19.95 -7.26 8.25
C LYS A 191 -19.61 -7.28 6.77
N LEU A 192 -19.05 -6.19 6.24
CA LEU A 192 -18.72 -6.10 4.83
C LEU A 192 -17.68 -7.15 4.40
N VAL A 193 -16.58 -7.28 5.14
CA VAL A 193 -15.52 -8.26 4.84
C VAL A 193 -16.05 -9.70 4.90
N THR A 194 -16.86 -10.02 5.91
CA THR A 194 -17.44 -11.36 6.02
C THR A 194 -18.47 -11.65 4.92
N PHE A 195 -19.23 -10.65 4.48
CA PHE A 195 -20.13 -10.80 3.32
C PHE A 195 -19.36 -10.98 2.01
N GLU A 196 -18.30 -10.21 1.79
CA GLU A 196 -17.42 -10.33 0.62
C GLU A 196 -16.80 -11.73 0.54
N ASP A 197 -16.31 -12.26 1.66
CA ASP A 197 -15.72 -13.61 1.72
C ASP A 197 -16.75 -14.71 1.49
N LYS A 198 -17.95 -14.58 2.07
CA LYS A 198 -19.07 -15.52 1.81
C LYS A 198 -19.46 -15.51 0.34
N LEU A 199 -19.55 -14.34 -0.29
CA LEU A 199 -19.90 -14.20 -1.70
C LEU A 199 -18.85 -14.85 -2.60
N ALA A 200 -17.56 -14.60 -2.32
CA ALA A 200 -16.45 -15.21 -3.04
C ALA A 200 -16.40 -16.74 -2.87
N ASN A 201 -16.75 -17.26 -1.69
CA ASN A 201 -16.83 -18.70 -1.46
C ASN A 201 -18.02 -19.33 -2.21
N ILE A 202 -19.19 -18.66 -2.23
CA ILE A 202 -20.35 -19.11 -3.01
C ILE A 202 -20.04 -19.12 -4.51
N SER A 203 -19.36 -18.09 -5.03
CA SER A 203 -19.00 -18.05 -6.46
C SER A 203 -18.05 -19.20 -6.81
N LYS A 204 -17.01 -19.43 -6.01
CA LYS A 204 -16.07 -20.55 -6.20
C LYS A 204 -16.75 -21.92 -6.12
N GLN A 205 -17.65 -22.12 -5.16
CA GLN A 205 -18.42 -23.36 -5.05
C GLN A 205 -19.32 -23.57 -6.27
N THR A 206 -20.00 -22.52 -6.72
CA THR A 206 -20.87 -22.58 -7.91
C THR A 206 -20.08 -22.86 -9.18
N GLU A 207 -18.90 -22.24 -9.33
CA GLU A 207 -17.98 -22.50 -10.44
C GLU A 207 -17.47 -23.95 -10.40
N ALA A 208 -17.03 -24.43 -9.24
CA ALA A 208 -16.58 -25.81 -9.06
C ALA A 208 -17.69 -26.83 -9.36
N ASP A 209 -18.92 -26.58 -8.88
CA ASP A 209 -20.09 -27.43 -9.16
C ASP A 209 -20.46 -27.41 -10.65
N THR A 210 -20.31 -26.27 -11.32
CA THR A 210 -20.55 -26.13 -12.75
C THR A 210 -19.50 -26.89 -13.56
N ILE A 211 -18.22 -26.74 -13.22
CA ILE A 211 -17.12 -27.50 -13.84
C ILE A 211 -17.31 -29.00 -13.61
N ARG A 212 -17.69 -29.40 -12.40
CA ARG A 212 -17.98 -30.80 -12.07
C ARG A 212 -19.13 -31.35 -12.91
N LYS A 213 -20.24 -30.61 -13.04
CA LYS A 213 -21.37 -31.00 -13.91
C LYS A 213 -20.95 -31.08 -15.37
N LEU A 214 -20.09 -30.17 -15.86
CA LEU A 214 -19.56 -30.22 -17.23
C LEU A 214 -18.65 -31.43 -17.43
N GLN A 215 -17.77 -31.75 -16.48
CA GLN A 215 -16.90 -32.93 -16.52
C GLN A 215 -17.70 -34.23 -16.42
N GLU A 216 -18.68 -34.29 -15.52
CA GLU A 216 -19.58 -35.44 -15.41
C GLU A 216 -20.38 -35.65 -16.70
N ASN A 217 -20.93 -34.59 -17.30
CA ASN A 217 -21.60 -34.66 -18.61
C ASN A 217 -20.65 -35.08 -19.74
N ALA A 218 -19.40 -34.59 -19.74
CA ALA A 218 -18.39 -34.97 -20.73
C ALA A 218 -17.97 -36.45 -20.58
N ASN A 219 -17.89 -36.95 -19.34
CA ASN A 219 -17.52 -38.34 -19.05
C ASN A 219 -18.71 -39.31 -19.18
N SER A 220 -19.95 -38.85 -18.94
CA SER A 220 -21.17 -39.65 -19.04
C SER A 220 -21.78 -39.66 -20.44
N THR A 221 -21.30 -38.79 -21.35
CA THR A 221 -21.76 -38.75 -22.74
C THR A 221 -20.65 -39.27 -23.66
N PRO A 222 -20.65 -40.56 -24.04
CA PRO A 222 -19.87 -41.00 -25.18
C PRO A 222 -20.53 -40.44 -26.45
N GLY A 223 -20.25 -39.17 -26.80
CA GLY A 223 -20.76 -38.61 -28.05
C GLY A 223 -20.79 -37.09 -28.25
N ALA A 224 -20.48 -36.23 -27.26
CA ALA A 224 -20.71 -34.79 -27.44
C ALA A 224 -19.55 -33.98 -28.03
N LEU A 225 -18.32 -34.53 -28.12
CA LEU A 225 -17.17 -33.84 -28.73
C LEU A 225 -16.72 -34.44 -30.07
N GLY A 226 -17.50 -35.38 -30.63
CA GLY A 226 -17.25 -36.00 -31.94
C GLY A 226 -18.44 -35.92 -32.90
N ALA A 227 -19.41 -35.04 -32.64
CA ALA A 227 -20.64 -34.92 -33.44
C ALA A 227 -20.64 -33.72 -34.40
N GLU A 228 -19.47 -33.20 -34.78
CA GLU A 228 -19.35 -32.44 -36.02
C GLU A 228 -19.17 -33.45 -37.17
N GLY A 229 -20.29 -34.02 -37.64
CA GLY A 229 -20.26 -34.96 -38.78
C GLY A 229 -21.37 -36.01 -38.87
N ALA A 230 -22.31 -36.05 -37.93
CA ALA A 230 -23.51 -36.90 -38.07
C ALA A 230 -24.65 -36.08 -38.68
N GLU A 231 -24.50 -35.70 -39.95
CA GLU A 231 -25.69 -35.40 -40.75
C GLU A 231 -26.63 -36.59 -40.66
N HIS A 232 -27.85 -36.33 -40.20
CA HIS A 232 -28.93 -37.30 -40.18
C HIS A 232 -29.11 -37.91 -41.58
N LYS A 233 -28.53 -39.09 -41.81
CA LYS A 233 -28.86 -39.94 -42.95
C LYS A 233 -30.22 -40.59 -42.70
N THR A 234 -31.27 -39.78 -42.64
CA THR A 234 -32.69 -40.19 -42.59
C THR A 234 -33.33 -40.14 -43.98
N GLY A 235 -32.51 -40.14 -45.04
CA GLY A 235 -32.98 -40.18 -46.43
C GLY A 235 -33.11 -41.61 -46.96
N PHE A 236 -33.95 -41.81 -47.98
CA PHE A 236 -34.25 -43.08 -48.66
C PHE A 236 -33.05 -44.05 -48.83
N ALA A 237 -31.86 -43.51 -49.08
CA ALA A 237 -30.63 -44.28 -49.28
C ALA A 237 -30.09 -45.02 -48.03
N SER A 238 -30.54 -44.67 -46.82
CA SER A 238 -30.13 -45.35 -45.57
C SER A 238 -31.06 -46.49 -45.15
N LEU A 239 -32.19 -46.67 -45.84
CA LEU A 239 -33.13 -47.78 -45.60
C LEU A 239 -32.58 -49.10 -46.15
N SER A 240 -33.04 -50.22 -45.59
CA SER A 240 -32.73 -51.55 -46.13
C SER A 240 -33.27 -51.69 -47.56
N LYS A 241 -32.66 -52.55 -48.39
CA LYS A 241 -33.11 -52.77 -49.79
C LYS A 241 -34.56 -53.24 -49.87
N GLU A 242 -35.06 -53.90 -48.83
CA GLU A 242 -36.45 -54.37 -48.75
C GLU A 242 -37.41 -53.22 -48.44
N ASP A 243 -37.04 -52.35 -47.50
CA ASP A 243 -37.83 -51.16 -47.15
C ASP A 243 -37.87 -50.14 -48.28
N GLN A 244 -36.74 -49.97 -49.00
CA GLN A 244 -36.68 -49.14 -50.20
C GLN A 244 -37.67 -49.63 -51.27
N ARG A 245 -37.74 -50.95 -51.51
CA ARG A 245 -38.67 -51.54 -52.49
C ARG A 245 -40.12 -51.38 -52.08
N LYS A 246 -40.40 -51.55 -50.79
CA LYS A 246 -41.75 -51.36 -50.23
C LYS A 246 -42.20 -49.91 -50.37
N MET A 247 -41.33 -48.96 -50.07
CA MET A 247 -41.61 -47.53 -50.21
C MET A 247 -41.82 -47.12 -51.67
N ILE A 248 -41.03 -47.66 -52.61
CA ILE A 248 -41.25 -47.47 -54.06
C ILE A 248 -42.61 -48.04 -54.48
N ALA A 249 -42.98 -49.24 -54.00
CA ALA A 249 -44.26 -49.86 -54.33
C ALA A 249 -45.46 -49.06 -53.80
N GLU A 250 -45.34 -48.46 -52.61
CA GLU A 250 -46.38 -47.63 -52.00
C GLU A 250 -46.55 -46.28 -52.71
N VAL A 251 -45.47 -45.65 -53.17
CA VAL A 251 -45.51 -44.45 -54.02
C VAL A 251 -46.13 -44.78 -55.38
N LYS A 252 -45.74 -45.91 -55.99
CA LYS A 252 -46.30 -46.36 -57.27
C LYS A 252 -47.78 -46.74 -57.18
N ALA A 253 -48.23 -47.22 -56.02
CA ALA A 253 -49.64 -47.49 -55.72
C ALA A 253 -50.43 -46.22 -55.34
N GLY A 254 -49.80 -45.04 -55.35
CA GLY A 254 -50.44 -43.75 -55.05
C GLY A 254 -50.83 -43.56 -53.58
N ARG A 255 -50.35 -44.42 -52.67
CA ARG A 255 -50.68 -44.36 -51.24
C ARG A 255 -49.83 -43.34 -50.48
N ARG A 256 -48.74 -42.86 -51.09
CA ARG A 256 -47.83 -41.88 -50.52
C ARG A 256 -47.43 -40.88 -51.60
N THR A 257 -47.77 -39.60 -51.42
CA THR A 257 -47.56 -38.51 -52.40
C THR A 257 -46.40 -37.58 -52.06
N SER A 258 -45.69 -37.79 -50.96
CA SER A 258 -44.43 -37.10 -50.66
C SER A 258 -43.37 -38.06 -50.14
N LEU A 259 -42.13 -37.83 -50.56
CA LEU A 259 -40.92 -38.46 -50.03
C LEU A 259 -40.67 -37.99 -48.58
#